data_AF-M4BMK3-F1
#
_entry.id   AF-M4BMK3-F1
#
_cell.length_a   1.000
_cell.length_b   1.000
_cell.length_c   1.000
_cell.angle_alpha   90.00
_cell.angle_beta   90.00
_cell.angle_gamma   90.00
#
_symmetry.space_group_name_H-M   'P 1'
#
loop_
_entity.id
_entity.type
_entity.pdbx_description
1 polymer ?
#
loop_
_entity_poly.entity_id
_entity_poly.type
_entity_poly.pdbx_seq_one_letter_code
_entity_poly.pdbx_strand_id
1 'polypeptide(L)'
;MMSLVRVTKTRTFAKAVRNVHVERKLEELGYTLPAVAEPKGNYRTSVRSGNTIYLAGHLPQPAGGDLIVGKIGKDLTLEQGYDAAHYVALSLMATLKNEVGDLDKIKRIVKLVGFVNCVDGFSQQPAVINGASDTIGKVFGDKGIHARSAVGTNALPLNVAVEIEAVVEVKDKKHQHDSVGLFAMNRGCMASHVYRSCAMHFLLNRFLMLPNAK
;
A
#
# COMPACT_ATOMS: atom_id res chain seq x y z
N MET A 1 -29.69 -54.02 -23.49
CA MET A 1 -28.72 -53.47 -22.51
C MET A 1 -28.22 -52.13 -23.06
N MET A 2 -28.94 -51.03 -22.80
CA MET A 2 -28.52 -49.68 -23.21
C MET A 2 -28.44 -48.81 -21.96
N SER A 3 -27.22 -48.38 -21.63
CA SER A 3 -26.88 -47.63 -20.43
C SER A 3 -27.17 -46.14 -20.64
N LEU A 4 -28.04 -45.57 -19.80
CA LEU A 4 -28.22 -44.12 -19.68
C LEU A 4 -27.04 -43.53 -18.91
N VAL A 5 -26.18 -42.77 -19.59
CA VAL A 5 -25.20 -41.90 -18.92
C VAL A 5 -25.87 -40.55 -18.63
N ARG A 6 -26.24 -40.31 -17.37
CA ARG A 6 -26.63 -38.98 -16.88
C ARG A 6 -25.38 -38.10 -16.79
N VAL A 7 -25.29 -37.08 -17.65
CA VAL A 7 -24.33 -35.99 -17.49
C VAL A 7 -24.86 -35.05 -16.40
N THR A 8 -24.29 -35.13 -15.20
CA THR A 8 -24.54 -34.16 -14.14
C THR A 8 -23.70 -32.91 -14.39
N LYS A 9 -24.37 -31.77 -14.63
CA LYS A 9 -23.74 -30.44 -14.67
C LYS A 9 -23.04 -30.17 -13.33
N THR A 10 -21.72 -30.09 -13.34
CA THR A 10 -20.91 -29.59 -12.23
C THR A 10 -21.23 -28.11 -12.03
N ARG A 11 -21.93 -27.76 -10.95
CA ARG A 11 -22.11 -26.37 -10.52
C ARG A 11 -20.81 -25.90 -9.86
N THR A 12 -20.01 -25.14 -10.57
CA THR A 12 -18.89 -24.40 -10.00
C THR A 12 -19.45 -23.27 -9.12
N PHE A 13 -19.40 -23.44 -7.80
CA PHE A 13 -19.67 -22.37 -6.85
C PHE A 13 -18.47 -21.41 -6.84
N ALA A 14 -18.52 -20.35 -7.65
CA ALA A 14 -17.61 -19.23 -7.48
C ALA A 14 -17.87 -18.60 -6.10
N LYS A 15 -16.89 -18.68 -5.19
CA LYS A 15 -16.91 -18.02 -3.87
C LYS A 15 -17.17 -16.53 -4.10
N ALA A 16 -18.37 -16.06 -3.79
CA ALA A 16 -18.69 -14.63 -3.85
C ALA A 16 -17.69 -13.90 -2.94
N VAL A 17 -16.87 -13.04 -3.53
CA VAL A 17 -15.97 -12.16 -2.78
C VAL A 17 -16.86 -11.26 -1.93
N ARG A 18 -17.00 -11.59 -0.64
CA ARG A 18 -17.73 -10.74 0.30
C ARG A 18 -16.93 -9.43 0.40
N ASN A 19 -17.48 -8.35 -0.14
CA ASN A 19 -16.94 -7.02 0.10
C ASN A 19 -17.09 -6.73 1.60
N VAL A 20 -15.98 -6.80 2.33
CA VAL A 20 -15.91 -6.37 3.72
C VAL A 20 -15.84 -4.84 3.70
N HIS A 21 -16.72 -4.20 4.47
CA HIS A 21 -16.60 -2.78 4.80
C HIS A 21 -15.57 -2.65 5.91
N VAL A 22 -14.39 -2.11 5.58
CA VAL A 22 -13.20 -2.24 6.41
C VAL A 22 -13.33 -1.51 7.74
N GLU A 23 -13.83 -0.26 7.77
CA GLU A 23 -13.99 0.48 9.03
C GLU A 23 -15.02 -0.17 9.96
N ARG A 24 -16.15 -0.65 9.43
CA ARG A 24 -17.11 -1.43 10.24
C ARG A 24 -16.45 -2.67 10.83
N LYS A 25 -15.55 -3.32 10.08
CA LYS A 25 -14.88 -4.52 10.59
C LYS A 25 -13.91 -4.18 11.73
N LEU A 26 -13.26 -3.03 11.68
CA LEU A 26 -12.45 -2.52 12.79
C LEU A 26 -13.31 -2.30 14.05
N GLU A 27 -14.48 -1.67 13.90
CA GLU A 27 -15.43 -1.45 14.99
C GLU A 27 -15.92 -2.77 15.60
N GLU A 28 -16.33 -3.74 14.78
CA GLU A 28 -16.78 -5.07 15.23
C GLU A 28 -15.70 -5.81 16.04
N LEU A 29 -14.43 -5.63 15.69
CA LEU A 29 -13.29 -6.24 16.37
C LEU A 29 -12.84 -5.45 17.60
N GLY A 30 -13.43 -4.28 17.86
CA GLY A 30 -13.01 -3.38 18.93
C GLY A 30 -11.64 -2.73 18.69
N TYR A 31 -11.18 -2.69 17.43
CA TYR A 31 -9.88 -2.14 17.09
C TYR A 31 -9.97 -0.63 16.90
N THR A 32 -9.19 0.09 17.71
CA THR A 32 -9.06 1.55 17.61
C THR A 32 -7.77 1.88 16.85
N LEU A 33 -7.90 2.64 15.76
CA LEU A 33 -6.73 3.13 15.03
C LEU A 33 -6.05 4.25 15.83
N PRO A 34 -4.72 4.20 16.03
CA PRO A 34 -4.01 5.28 16.72
C PRO A 34 -3.96 6.55 15.87
N ALA A 35 -3.48 7.64 16.48
CA ALA A 35 -3.12 8.83 15.71
C ALA A 35 -1.98 8.50 14.73
N VAL A 36 -2.00 9.12 13.54
CA VAL A 36 -0.94 8.95 12.55
C VAL A 36 0.34 9.56 13.09
N ALA A 37 1.44 8.79 13.03
CA ALA A 37 2.73 9.29 13.46
C ALA A 37 3.27 10.35 12.50
N GLU A 38 3.84 11.41 13.06
CA GLU A 38 4.57 12.41 12.27
C GLU A 38 5.97 11.87 11.87
N PRO A 39 6.43 12.10 10.63
CA PRO A 39 7.79 11.72 10.22
C PRO A 39 8.85 12.37 11.12
N LYS A 40 9.86 11.59 11.54
CA LYS A 40 10.95 12.08 12.41
C LYS A 40 12.17 12.59 11.64
N GLY A 41 12.00 12.86 10.33
CA GLY A 41 13.08 13.29 9.45
C GLY A 41 12.58 13.63 8.06
N ASN A 42 13.49 13.71 7.09
CA ASN A 42 13.18 14.09 5.70
C ASN A 42 12.59 12.93 4.88
N TYR A 43 11.48 12.37 5.36
CA TYR A 43 10.71 11.32 4.68
C TYR A 43 9.20 11.52 4.92
N ARG A 44 8.38 10.65 4.35
CA ARG A 44 6.93 10.60 4.56
C ARG A 44 6.55 9.22 5.07
N THR A 45 5.48 9.14 5.87
CA THR A 45 4.96 7.86 6.37
C THR A 45 4.36 7.00 5.26
N SER A 46 3.86 7.63 4.20
CA SER A 46 3.42 7.01 2.94
C SER A 46 3.89 7.80 1.72
N VAL A 47 4.17 7.09 0.63
CA VAL A 47 4.36 7.68 -0.72
C VAL A 47 3.57 6.85 -1.73
N ARG A 48 2.82 7.54 -2.59
CA ARG A 48 2.05 6.91 -3.66
C ARG A 48 2.77 7.03 -5.01
N SER A 49 2.88 5.90 -5.71
CA SER A 49 3.30 5.80 -7.12
C SER A 49 2.24 5.07 -7.93
N GLY A 50 1.51 5.80 -8.77
CA GLY A 50 0.38 5.25 -9.53
C GLY A 50 -0.73 4.71 -8.62
N ASN A 51 -0.98 3.40 -8.69
CA ASN A 51 -1.95 2.69 -7.84
C ASN A 51 -1.31 1.99 -6.64
N THR A 52 0.00 2.16 -6.43
CA THR A 52 0.73 1.52 -5.33
C THR A 52 1.11 2.56 -4.29
N ILE A 53 0.87 2.25 -3.02
CA ILE A 53 1.29 3.02 -1.86
C ILE A 53 2.39 2.25 -1.14
N TYR A 54 3.50 2.93 -0.88
CA TYR A 54 4.61 2.45 -0.07
C TYR A 54 4.52 3.11 1.29
N LEU A 55 4.43 2.31 2.34
CA LEU A 55 4.46 2.76 3.73
C LEU A 55 5.86 2.59 4.27
N ALA A 56 6.36 3.61 5.00
CA ALA A 56 7.59 3.49 5.76
C ALA A 56 7.42 2.50 6.94
N GLY A 57 8.51 2.24 7.68
CA GLY A 57 8.45 1.46 8.91
C GLY A 57 7.53 2.09 9.96
N HIS A 58 6.59 1.30 10.47
CA HIS A 58 5.68 1.69 11.55
C HIS A 58 6.02 0.94 12.84
N LEU A 59 5.76 1.60 13.96
CA LEU A 59 6.19 1.17 15.29
C LEU A 59 4.98 0.68 16.14
N PRO A 60 5.21 -0.13 17.19
CA PRO A 60 4.15 -0.79 17.93
C PRO A 60 3.64 0.13 19.04
N GLN A 61 2.75 1.07 18.67
CA GLN A 61 2.13 1.98 19.62
C GLN A 61 0.61 1.73 19.72
N PRO A 62 0.10 1.28 20.87
CA PRO A 62 -1.33 1.22 21.13
C PRO A 62 -1.97 2.62 21.10
N ALA A 63 -3.27 2.71 20.80
CA ALA A 63 -3.98 3.98 20.84
C ALA A 63 -3.96 4.56 22.27
N GLY A 64 -3.32 5.72 22.44
CA GLY A 64 -3.15 6.37 23.74
C GLY A 64 -2.12 5.71 24.67
N GLY A 65 -1.35 4.74 24.17
CA GLY A 65 -0.31 4.04 24.92
C GLY A 65 1.11 4.42 24.51
N ASP A 66 2.07 3.89 25.26
CA ASP A 66 3.50 4.03 24.97
C ASP A 66 3.97 3.03 23.91
N LEU A 67 5.13 3.30 23.32
CA LEU A 67 5.80 2.36 22.43
C LEU A 67 6.14 1.06 23.17
N ILE A 68 5.84 -0.08 22.55
CA ILE A 68 6.27 -1.38 23.06
C ILE A 68 7.75 -1.56 22.69
N VAL A 69 8.60 -1.50 23.71
CA VAL A 69 10.06 -1.56 23.59
C VAL A 69 10.63 -2.80 24.27
N GLY A 70 11.78 -3.26 23.80
CA GLY A 70 12.49 -4.41 24.33
C GLY A 70 12.82 -5.46 23.28
N LYS A 71 13.71 -6.38 23.66
CA LYS A 71 14.18 -7.47 22.83
C LYS A 71 13.40 -8.75 23.12
N ILE A 72 12.78 -9.33 22.09
CA ILE A 72 12.02 -10.57 22.20
C ILE A 72 12.96 -11.75 22.48
N GLY A 73 12.58 -12.59 23.45
CA GLY A 73 13.40 -13.65 24.02
C GLY A 73 14.33 -13.20 25.16
N LYS A 74 14.34 -11.91 25.50
CA LYS A 74 15.05 -11.36 26.67
C LYS A 74 14.13 -10.53 27.57
N ASP A 75 13.61 -9.44 27.02
CA ASP A 75 12.76 -8.48 27.75
C ASP A 75 11.27 -8.76 27.50
N LEU A 76 10.95 -9.30 26.32
CA LEU A 76 9.59 -9.61 25.88
C LEU A 76 9.43 -11.08 25.50
N THR A 77 8.26 -11.64 25.75
CA THR A 77 7.89 -12.98 25.26
C THR A 77 7.50 -12.96 23.78
N LEU A 78 7.32 -14.14 23.19
CA LEU A 78 6.84 -14.28 21.82
C LEU A 78 5.42 -13.71 21.66
N GLU A 79 4.56 -13.93 22.64
CA GLU A 79 3.17 -13.46 22.68
C GLU A 79 3.12 -11.93 22.76
N GLN A 80 3.96 -11.32 23.60
CA GLN A 80 4.10 -9.86 23.65
C GLN A 80 4.63 -9.29 22.32
N GLY A 81 5.50 -10.02 21.63
CA GLY A 81 5.92 -9.70 20.28
C GLY A 81 4.78 -9.76 19.26
N TYR A 82 3.94 -10.79 19.34
CA TYR A 82 2.74 -10.92 18.52
C TYR A 82 1.81 -9.72 18.72
N ASP A 83 1.56 -9.33 19.97
CA ASP A 83 0.75 -8.16 20.31
C ASP A 83 1.39 -6.86 19.80
N ALA A 84 2.72 -6.72 19.89
CA ALA A 84 3.42 -5.59 19.30
C ALA A 84 3.19 -5.50 17.78
N ALA A 85 3.32 -6.62 17.06
CA ALA A 85 3.05 -6.67 15.62
C ALA A 85 1.59 -6.33 15.28
N HIS A 86 0.62 -6.72 16.12
CA HIS A 86 -0.78 -6.31 16.00
C HIS A 86 -0.92 -4.78 16.03
N TYR A 87 -0.29 -4.09 17.00
CA TYR A 87 -0.34 -2.63 17.07
C TYR A 87 0.37 -1.93 15.91
N VAL A 88 1.43 -2.52 15.36
CA VAL A 88 2.03 -2.01 14.12
C VAL A 88 1.03 -2.07 12.96
N ALA A 89 0.27 -3.17 12.83
CA ALA A 89 -0.75 -3.29 11.79
C ALA A 89 -1.86 -2.23 11.94
N LEU A 90 -2.29 -1.91 13.16
CA LEU A 90 -3.23 -0.81 13.39
C LEU A 90 -2.64 0.54 12.97
N SER A 91 -1.36 0.78 13.28
CA SER A 91 -0.65 2.00 12.88
C SER A 91 -0.53 2.14 11.37
N LEU A 92 -0.23 1.05 10.66
CA LEU A 92 -0.22 1.02 9.19
C LEU A 92 -1.61 1.37 8.61
N MET A 93 -2.68 0.81 9.18
CA MET A 93 -4.05 1.11 8.77
C MET A 93 -4.46 2.56 9.04
N ALA A 94 -3.99 3.16 10.14
CA ALA A 94 -4.21 4.58 10.41
C ALA A 94 -3.59 5.46 9.32
N THR A 95 -2.34 5.22 8.96
CA THR A 95 -1.65 5.95 7.87
C THR A 95 -2.34 5.73 6.52
N LEU A 96 -2.73 4.49 6.20
CA LEU A 96 -3.50 4.20 4.98
C LEU A 96 -4.81 4.97 4.95
N LYS A 97 -5.57 4.98 6.06
CA LYS A 97 -6.83 5.71 6.15
C LYS A 97 -6.62 7.21 5.92
N ASN A 98 -5.55 7.78 6.47
CA ASN A 98 -5.20 9.17 6.22
C ASN A 98 -4.84 9.43 4.74
N GLU A 99 -4.11 8.52 4.09
CA GLU A 99 -3.70 8.64 2.69
C GLU A 99 -4.88 8.49 1.70
N VAL A 100 -5.82 7.57 1.96
CA VAL A 100 -6.91 7.25 1.00
C VAL A 100 -8.29 7.77 1.43
N GLY A 101 -8.43 8.25 2.66
CA GLY A 101 -9.67 8.66 3.32
C GLY A 101 -10.58 7.50 3.74
N ASP A 102 -10.71 6.49 2.88
CA ASP A 102 -11.62 5.35 3.02
C ASP A 102 -10.87 4.06 2.68
N LEU A 103 -10.77 3.15 3.65
CA LEU A 103 -10.01 1.90 3.54
C LEU A 103 -10.65 0.90 2.57
N ASP A 104 -11.92 1.06 2.18
CA ASP A 104 -12.52 0.25 1.13
C ASP A 104 -11.93 0.52 -0.27
N LYS A 105 -11.16 1.60 -0.41
CA LYS A 105 -10.35 1.89 -1.60
C LYS A 105 -9.11 1.01 -1.71
N ILE A 106 -8.70 0.33 -0.64
CA ILE A 106 -7.63 -0.65 -0.70
C ILE A 106 -8.10 -1.83 -1.56
N LYS A 107 -7.32 -2.13 -2.61
CA LYS A 107 -7.55 -3.27 -3.49
C LYS A 107 -6.93 -4.53 -2.91
N ARG A 108 -5.68 -4.45 -2.44
CA ARG A 108 -4.99 -5.53 -1.71
C ARG A 108 -3.81 -5.00 -0.90
N ILE A 109 -3.48 -5.70 0.17
CA ILE A 109 -2.15 -5.61 0.78
C ILE A 109 -1.21 -6.49 -0.05
N VAL A 110 -0.19 -5.90 -0.67
CA VAL A 110 0.70 -6.62 -1.59
C VAL A 110 1.77 -7.37 -0.81
N LYS A 111 2.46 -6.67 0.11
CA LYS A 111 3.57 -7.21 0.87
C LYS A 111 3.69 -6.55 2.24
N LEU A 112 4.06 -7.33 3.24
CA LEU A 112 4.60 -6.83 4.52
C LEU A 112 6.08 -7.24 4.66
N VAL A 113 6.90 -6.37 5.20
CA VAL A 113 8.25 -6.70 5.66
C VAL A 113 8.32 -6.38 7.14
N GLY A 114 8.45 -7.43 7.96
CA GLY A 114 8.52 -7.32 9.40
C GLY A 114 9.92 -7.52 9.92
N PHE A 115 10.38 -6.58 10.73
CA PHE A 115 11.64 -6.59 11.45
C PHE A 115 11.36 -6.83 12.94
N VAL A 116 12.02 -7.83 13.52
CA VAL A 116 11.81 -8.25 14.90
C VAL A 116 13.08 -7.98 15.69
N ASN A 117 13.01 -7.17 16.75
CA ASN A 117 14.12 -6.97 17.69
C ASN A 117 14.17 -8.19 18.63
N CYS A 118 15.07 -9.13 18.35
CA CYS A 118 15.15 -10.38 19.11
C CYS A 118 16.59 -10.72 19.53
N VAL A 119 16.73 -11.70 20.41
CA VAL A 119 18.02 -12.29 20.78
C VAL A 119 18.59 -13.13 19.65
N ASP A 120 19.91 -13.34 19.68
CA ASP A 120 20.60 -14.25 18.79
C ASP A 120 20.05 -15.68 18.96
N GLY A 121 19.87 -16.40 17.85
CA GLY A 121 19.31 -17.75 17.84
C GLY A 121 17.78 -17.81 17.96
N PHE A 122 17.07 -16.68 18.19
CA PHE A 122 15.62 -16.66 18.07
C PHE A 122 15.21 -16.96 16.62
N SER A 123 14.29 -17.91 16.43
CA SER A 123 13.89 -18.43 15.11
C SER A 123 12.39 -18.31 14.83
N GLN A 124 11.65 -17.64 15.73
CA GLN A 124 10.19 -17.56 15.70
C GLN A 124 9.68 -16.17 15.24
N GLN A 125 10.49 -15.43 14.47
CA GLN A 125 10.08 -14.15 13.88
C GLN A 125 8.79 -14.27 13.04
N PRO A 126 8.57 -15.35 12.26
CA PRO A 126 7.30 -15.53 11.56
C PRO A 126 6.09 -15.59 12.50
N ALA A 127 6.24 -16.18 13.69
CA ALA A 127 5.17 -16.25 14.69
C ALA A 127 4.87 -14.88 15.30
N VAL A 128 5.90 -14.06 15.54
CA VAL A 128 5.73 -12.66 15.97
C VAL A 128 4.98 -11.85 14.92
N ILE A 129 5.41 -11.90 13.64
CA ILE A 129 4.77 -11.13 12.57
C ILE A 129 3.36 -11.66 12.22
N ASN A 130 2.98 -12.87 12.66
CA ASN A 130 1.59 -13.31 12.55
C ASN A 130 0.62 -12.35 13.27
N GLY A 131 1.04 -11.64 14.31
CA GLY A 131 0.21 -10.63 14.95
C GLY A 131 -0.27 -9.56 13.98
N ALA A 132 0.61 -9.09 13.10
CA ALA A 132 0.24 -8.17 12.04
C ALA A 132 -0.59 -8.84 10.95
N SER A 133 -0.16 -10.02 10.48
CA SER A 133 -0.83 -10.72 9.39
C SER A 133 -2.27 -11.14 9.73
N ASP A 134 -2.50 -11.64 10.93
CA ASP A 134 -3.82 -12.06 11.42
C ASP A 134 -4.73 -10.85 11.61
N THR A 135 -4.20 -9.74 12.12
CA THR A 135 -4.95 -8.48 12.27
C THR A 135 -5.41 -7.95 10.93
N ILE A 136 -4.50 -7.87 9.95
CA ILE A 136 -4.82 -7.44 8.59
C ILE A 136 -5.80 -8.41 7.92
N GLY A 137 -5.62 -9.71 8.10
CA GLY A 137 -6.53 -10.73 7.57
C GLY A 137 -7.95 -10.64 8.14
N LYS A 138 -8.08 -10.43 9.47
CA LYS A 138 -9.38 -10.25 10.14
C LYS A 138 -10.12 -9.00 9.63
N VAL A 139 -9.38 -7.93 9.34
CA VAL A 139 -9.94 -6.62 8.93
C VAL A 139 -10.25 -6.56 7.43
N PHE A 140 -9.32 -7.00 6.57
CA PHE A 140 -9.44 -6.87 5.12
C PHE A 140 -9.96 -8.15 4.42
N GLY A 141 -10.07 -9.27 5.13
CA GLY A 141 -10.44 -10.56 4.56
C GLY A 141 -9.46 -11.00 3.46
N ASP A 142 -9.99 -11.49 2.33
CA ASP A 142 -9.18 -11.97 1.20
C ASP A 142 -8.24 -10.89 0.63
N LYS A 143 -8.58 -9.59 0.75
CA LYS A 143 -7.71 -8.46 0.34
C LYS A 143 -6.47 -8.32 1.24
N GLY A 144 -6.55 -8.85 2.45
CA GLY A 144 -5.52 -8.82 3.46
C GLY A 144 -4.47 -9.92 3.30
N ILE A 145 -4.62 -10.87 2.36
CA ILE A 145 -3.62 -11.92 2.12
C ILE A 145 -2.46 -11.33 1.30
N HIS A 146 -1.26 -11.36 1.86
CA HIS A 146 -0.08 -10.67 1.35
C HIS A 146 1.16 -11.55 1.28
N ALA A 147 2.11 -11.17 0.42
CA ALA A 147 3.48 -11.68 0.50
C ALA A 147 4.15 -11.17 1.78
N ARG A 148 5.15 -11.90 2.29
CA ARG A 148 5.76 -11.54 3.57
C ARG A 148 7.24 -11.88 3.67
N SER A 149 7.99 -11.02 4.35
CA SER A 149 9.29 -11.32 4.93
C SER A 149 9.23 -11.05 6.44
N ALA A 150 9.79 -11.93 7.26
CA ALA A 150 9.88 -11.77 8.71
C ALA A 150 11.32 -12.09 9.12
N VAL A 151 12.05 -11.08 9.57
CA VAL A 151 13.50 -11.19 9.83
C VAL A 151 13.85 -10.70 11.22
N GLY A 152 14.84 -11.34 11.84
CA GLY A 152 15.42 -10.89 13.10
C GLY A 152 16.40 -9.75 12.85
N THR A 153 16.45 -8.81 13.79
CA THR A 153 17.39 -7.69 13.80
C THR A 153 18.02 -7.57 15.18
N ASN A 154 19.27 -7.12 15.23
CA ASN A 154 20.00 -6.94 16.49
C ASN A 154 19.52 -5.71 17.27
N ALA A 155 18.96 -4.72 16.60
CA ALA A 155 18.35 -3.54 17.19
C ALA A 155 17.36 -2.88 16.22
N LEU A 156 16.39 -2.17 16.77
CA LEU A 156 15.49 -1.27 16.04
C LEU A 156 15.55 0.15 16.61
N PRO A 157 15.19 1.19 15.83
CA PRO A 157 15.10 2.55 16.34
C PRO A 157 14.26 2.62 17.61
N LEU A 158 14.72 3.42 18.59
CA LEU A 158 14.04 3.58 19.90
C LEU A 158 13.90 2.28 20.71
N ASN A 159 14.63 1.22 20.33
CA ASN A 159 14.54 -0.11 20.94
C ASN A 159 13.14 -0.74 20.89
N VAL A 160 12.33 -0.42 19.87
CA VAL A 160 11.00 -1.04 19.72
C VAL A 160 11.10 -2.55 19.51
N ALA A 161 10.03 -3.26 19.86
CA ALA A 161 9.97 -4.72 19.73
C ALA A 161 9.87 -5.18 18.26
N VAL A 162 9.06 -4.48 17.47
CA VAL A 162 8.73 -4.84 16.09
C VAL A 162 8.58 -3.58 15.25
N GLU A 163 9.10 -3.60 14.03
CA GLU A 163 8.86 -2.57 13.01
C GLU A 163 8.37 -3.24 11.73
N ILE A 164 7.35 -2.68 11.07
CA ILE A 164 6.79 -3.25 9.84
C ILE A 164 6.55 -2.17 8.81
N GLU A 165 7.00 -2.41 7.59
CA GLU A 165 6.64 -1.64 6.40
C GLU A 165 5.70 -2.44 5.49
N ALA A 166 4.99 -1.74 4.61
CA ALA A 166 4.00 -2.36 3.75
C ALA A 166 3.94 -1.73 2.35
N VAL A 167 3.63 -2.59 1.38
CA VAL A 167 3.28 -2.19 0.01
C VAL A 167 1.82 -2.53 -0.22
N VAL A 168 1.05 -1.56 -0.69
CA VAL A 168 -0.41 -1.65 -0.78
C VAL A 168 -0.87 -1.18 -2.15
N GLU A 169 -1.78 -1.92 -2.77
CA GLU A 169 -2.41 -1.52 -4.02
C GLU A 169 -3.79 -0.94 -3.72
N VAL A 170 -4.11 0.19 -4.35
CA VAL A 170 -5.41 0.87 -4.25
C VAL A 170 -6.17 0.80 -5.57
N LYS A 171 -7.49 0.92 -5.51
CA LYS A 171 -8.31 1.04 -6.71
C LYS A 171 -7.92 2.32 -7.47
N ASP A 172 -7.82 2.21 -8.78
CA ASP A 172 -7.62 3.38 -9.63
C ASP A 172 -8.76 4.37 -9.42
N LYS A 173 -8.43 5.67 -9.39
CA LYS A 173 -9.45 6.66 -9.74
C LYS A 173 -9.78 6.34 -11.20
N LYS A 174 -11.00 5.85 -11.49
CA LYS A 174 -11.47 5.84 -12.87
C LYS A 174 -11.24 7.26 -13.38
N HIS A 175 -10.36 7.43 -14.37
CA HIS A 175 -10.30 8.67 -15.12
C HIS A 175 -11.73 8.88 -15.63
N GLN A 176 -12.45 9.85 -15.05
CA GLN A 176 -13.59 10.43 -15.72
C GLN A 176 -13.04 10.91 -17.05
N HIS A 177 -13.58 10.34 -18.13
CA HIS A 177 -13.20 10.59 -19.51
C HIS A 177 -12.72 12.03 -19.74
N ASP A 178 -11.48 12.20 -20.20
CA ASP A 178 -11.13 13.35 -21.02
C ASP A 178 -11.90 13.19 -22.34
N SER A 179 -13.17 13.57 -22.33
CA SER A 179 -13.93 13.83 -23.55
C SER A 179 -13.45 15.14 -24.14
N VAL A 180 -12.25 15.13 -24.72
CA VAL A 180 -11.79 16.20 -25.60
C VAL A 180 -11.40 15.57 -26.94
N GLY A 181 -12.39 15.54 -27.85
CA GLY A 181 -12.17 15.61 -29.29
C GLY A 181 -11.61 14.39 -30.00
N LEU A 182 -12.29 13.24 -29.96
CA LEU A 182 -12.18 12.28 -31.07
C LEU A 182 -13.10 12.74 -32.20
N PHE A 183 -12.63 13.70 -32.99
CA PHE A 183 -13.28 14.08 -34.24
C PHE A 183 -13.27 12.85 -35.16
N ALA A 184 -14.46 12.42 -35.56
CA ALA A 184 -14.67 11.32 -36.49
C ALA A 184 -13.98 11.60 -37.83
N MET A 185 -12.82 10.99 -38.07
CA MET A 185 -12.30 10.82 -39.43
C MET A 185 -12.81 9.49 -39.96
N ASN A 186 -13.98 9.53 -40.59
CA ASN A 186 -14.31 8.53 -41.59
C ASN A 186 -15.21 9.13 -42.69
N ARG A 187 -14.58 9.72 -43.72
CA ARG A 187 -14.97 9.60 -45.13
C ARG A 187 -13.73 9.84 -45.99
N GLY A 188 -13.46 8.91 -46.89
CA GLY A 188 -12.38 9.02 -47.86
C GLY A 188 -12.52 10.26 -48.74
N CYS A 189 -11.40 10.96 -48.93
CA CYS A 189 -11.19 11.79 -50.09
C CYS A 189 -9.76 11.56 -50.56
N MET A 190 -9.64 11.27 -51.85
CA MET A 190 -8.39 11.00 -52.54
C MET A 190 -7.47 12.22 -52.60
N ALA A 191 -6.18 11.91 -52.65
CA ALA A 191 -5.14 12.57 -53.46
C ALA A 191 -4.60 13.96 -53.07
N SER A 192 -3.26 13.95 -53.05
CA SER A 192 -2.31 14.97 -53.53
C SER A 192 -1.78 16.01 -52.54
N HIS A 193 -0.43 16.00 -52.42
CA HIS A 193 0.47 17.12 -52.09
C HIS A 193 0.16 17.87 -50.77
N VAL A 194 1.01 17.87 -49.74
CA VAL A 194 2.32 18.54 -49.71
C VAL A 194 3.09 18.02 -48.49
N TYR A 195 4.23 17.39 -48.73
CA TYR A 195 5.29 17.25 -47.74
C TYR A 195 6.35 18.30 -48.11
N ARG A 196 6.44 19.42 -47.39
CA ARG A 196 7.65 20.27 -47.36
C ARG A 196 7.55 21.37 -46.31
N SER A 197 8.51 21.31 -45.39
CA SER A 197 9.30 22.43 -44.86
C SER A 197 8.59 23.51 -44.03
N CYS A 198 8.80 23.46 -42.72
CA CYS A 198 8.78 24.67 -41.89
C CYS A 198 10.01 24.65 -40.96
N ALA A 199 11.17 24.84 -41.58
CA ALA A 199 12.36 25.36 -40.93
C ALA A 199 12.77 26.63 -41.68
N MET A 200 13.21 27.62 -40.90
CA MET A 200 13.85 28.88 -41.27
C MET A 200 13.02 30.14 -41.56
N HIS A 201 13.40 31.17 -40.79
CA HIS A 201 13.44 32.60 -41.09
C HIS A 201 12.20 33.47 -40.82
N PHE A 202 12.19 34.09 -39.63
CA PHE A 202 12.03 35.55 -39.53
C PHE A 202 13.07 36.10 -38.53
N LEU A 203 13.97 36.91 -39.06
CA LEU A 203 15.05 37.62 -38.37
C LEU A 203 14.66 39.12 -38.27
N LEU A 204 15.16 39.75 -37.20
CA LEU A 204 15.65 41.14 -37.13
C LEU A 204 14.67 42.33 -37.00
N ASN A 205 14.65 42.91 -35.79
CA ASN A 205 15.02 44.32 -35.48
C ASN A 205 15.23 44.41 -33.95
N ARG A 206 16.45 44.34 -33.37
CA ARG A 206 17.59 45.29 -33.31
C ARG A 206 17.26 46.64 -32.67
N PHE A 207 17.71 46.87 -31.42
CA PHE A 207 18.51 48.02 -30.92
C PHE A 207 18.59 47.97 -29.36
N LEU A 208 19.76 47.65 -28.78
CA LEU A 208 20.70 48.54 -28.06
C LEU A 208 20.18 48.96 -26.66
N MET A 209 20.83 48.71 -25.52
CA MET A 209 22.24 48.97 -25.14
C MET A 209 22.66 48.08 -23.94
N LEU A 210 23.86 47.50 -24.01
CA LEU A 210 24.78 47.31 -22.88
C LEU A 210 25.70 48.57 -22.84
N PRO A 211 26.47 48.94 -21.77
CA PRO A 211 27.27 47.97 -21.00
C PRO A 211 27.71 48.29 -19.54
N ASN A 212 28.25 47.23 -18.91
CA ASN A 212 29.47 47.13 -18.10
C ASN A 212 29.56 47.49 -16.60
N ALA A 213 30.31 46.58 -15.95
CA ALA A 213 31.20 46.70 -14.78
C ALA A 213 30.52 46.83 -13.39
N LYS A 214 30.87 46.05 -12.36
CA LYS A 214 32.10 45.34 -11.99
C LYS A 214 31.79 43.97 -11.38
#